data_AF-A0A1J3J3I1-F1
#
_entry.id   AF-A0A1J3J3I1-F1
#
_cell.length_a   1.000
_cell.length_b   1.000
_cell.length_c   1.000
_cell.angle_alpha   90.00
_cell.angle_beta   90.00
_cell.angle_gamma   90.00
#
_symmetry.space_group_name_H-M   'P 1'
#
loop_
_entity.id
_entity.type
_entity.pdbx_description
1 polymer ?
#
loop_
_entity_poly.entity_id
_entity_poly.type
_entity_poly.pdbx_seq_one_letter_code
_entity_poly.pdbx_strand_id
1 'polypeptide(L)'
;EDTNAITIIDYEYASYNPVAYDIANHFCEMAANYSSDTPHILDYTLYPGEEERGRFIHNYLSSSGDEAREEDIKQLLNDAEKYTLASHLFWGLWGIISGYVNQIEFDYAEYSRQRFRQYWLRKPQLLSS
;
A
#
# COMPACT_ATOMS: atom_id res chain seq x y z
N GLU A 1 -28.74 -13.98 -2.25
CA GLU A 1 -27.49 -13.38 -2.72
C GLU A 1 -26.43 -13.96 -1.80
N ASP A 2 -25.78 -15.06 -2.22
CA ASP A 2 -25.16 -16.01 -1.28
C ASP A 2 -23.75 -16.42 -1.72
N THR A 3 -22.98 -15.46 -2.20
CA THR A 3 -21.53 -15.62 -2.31
C THR A 3 -20.94 -14.41 -1.61
N ASN A 4 -20.33 -14.58 -0.43
CA ASN A 4 -19.53 -13.54 0.24
C ASN A 4 -18.28 -13.22 -0.60
N ALA A 5 -18.47 -12.84 -1.86
CA ALA A 5 -17.46 -12.61 -2.85
C ALA A 5 -17.04 -11.15 -2.81
N ILE A 6 -15.73 -10.92 -2.86
CA ILE A 6 -15.13 -9.60 -2.94
C ILE A 6 -14.96 -9.27 -4.42
N THR A 7 -15.40 -8.07 -4.82
CA THR A 7 -15.21 -7.55 -6.18
C THR A 7 -14.34 -6.29 -6.09
N ILE A 8 -13.28 -6.24 -6.90
CA ILE A 8 -12.44 -5.04 -7.05
C ILE A 8 -13.05 -4.15 -8.13
N ILE A 9 -13.14 -2.84 -7.85
CA ILE A 9 -13.73 -1.81 -8.73
C ILE A 9 -12.75 -0.65 -8.90
N ASP A 10 -13.14 0.36 -9.69
CA ASP A 10 -12.41 1.63 -9.85
C ASP A 10 -10.95 1.45 -10.33
N TYR A 11 -10.84 1.09 -11.61
CA TYR A 11 -9.60 0.78 -12.31
C TYR A 11 -8.90 2.02 -12.92
N GLU A 12 -9.17 3.24 -12.43
CA GLU A 12 -8.64 4.49 -13.00
C GLU A 12 -7.10 4.56 -13.01
N TYR A 13 -6.45 3.89 -12.05
CA TYR A 13 -4.99 3.80 -11.95
C TYR A 13 -4.42 2.45 -12.41
N ALA A 14 -5.26 1.57 -12.97
CA ALA A 14 -4.83 0.25 -13.41
C ALA A 14 -3.86 0.34 -14.59
N SER A 15 -2.75 -0.38 -14.49
CA SER A 15 -1.74 -0.48 -15.54
C SER A 15 -0.88 -1.73 -15.34
N TYR A 16 -0.06 -2.07 -16.34
CA TYR A 16 1.00 -3.07 -16.14
C TYR A 16 2.01 -2.55 -15.13
N ASN A 17 2.24 -3.31 -14.06
CA ASN A 17 3.11 -2.93 -12.95
C ASN A 17 3.64 -4.19 -12.24
N PRO A 18 4.76 -4.12 -11.49
CA PRO A 18 5.18 -5.23 -10.63
C PRO A 18 4.12 -5.55 -9.58
N VAL A 19 3.78 -6.83 -9.44
CA VAL A 19 2.81 -7.32 -8.45
C VAL A 19 3.11 -6.84 -7.03
N ALA A 20 4.39 -6.75 -6.69
CA ALA A 20 4.85 -6.27 -5.40
C ALA A 20 4.42 -4.82 -5.12
N TYR A 21 4.24 -3.97 -6.14
CA TYR A 21 3.73 -2.61 -5.94
C TYR A 21 2.28 -2.61 -5.46
N ASP A 22 1.43 -3.45 -6.07
CA ASP A 22 0.01 -3.49 -5.74
C ASP A 22 -0.20 -4.00 -4.31
N ILE A 23 0.54 -5.04 -3.94
CA ILE A 23 0.58 -5.58 -2.57
C ILE A 23 1.15 -4.54 -1.58
N ALA A 24 2.25 -3.87 -1.93
CA ALA A 24 2.84 -2.83 -1.09
C ALA A 24 1.86 -1.69 -0.84
N ASN A 25 1.17 -1.24 -1.89
CA ASN A 25 0.17 -0.20 -1.79
C ASN A 25 -0.98 -0.64 -0.90
N HIS A 26 -1.50 -1.86 -1.09
CA HIS A 26 -2.54 -2.43 -0.24
C HIS A 26 -2.15 -2.41 1.25
N PHE A 27 -0.93 -2.81 1.59
CA PHE A 27 -0.44 -2.73 2.98
C PHE A 27 -0.31 -1.29 3.49
N CYS A 28 0.17 -0.36 2.64
CA CYS A 28 0.23 1.06 3.01
C CYS A 28 -1.16 1.64 3.32
N GLU A 29 -2.20 1.20 2.61
CA GLU A 29 -3.58 1.67 2.81
C GLU A 29 -4.21 1.17 4.12
N MET A 30 -3.68 0.12 4.75
CA MET A 30 -4.13 -0.29 6.10
C MET A 30 -3.86 0.76 7.19
N ALA A 31 -2.97 1.74 6.92
CA ALA A 31 -2.73 2.88 7.78
C ALA A 31 -3.78 4.01 7.60
N ALA A 32 -4.67 3.92 6.62
CA ALA A 32 -5.64 4.96 6.30
C ALA A 32 -7.03 4.64 6.85
N ASN A 33 -7.72 5.65 7.39
CA ASN A 33 -9.15 5.58 7.67
C ASN A 33 -9.86 6.79 7.04
N TYR A 34 -10.24 6.63 5.78
CA TYR A 34 -10.91 7.66 4.98
C TYR A 34 -12.36 7.95 5.40
N SER A 35 -12.93 7.18 6.34
CA SER A 35 -14.26 7.42 6.91
C SER A 35 -14.21 8.12 8.27
N SER A 36 -13.01 8.49 8.76
CA SER A 36 -12.85 9.24 10.01
C SER A 36 -13.10 10.75 9.83
N ASP A 37 -13.18 11.48 10.95
CA ASP A 37 -13.28 12.95 10.95
C ASP A 37 -12.03 13.64 10.37
N THR A 38 -10.91 12.92 10.30
CA THR A 38 -9.63 13.38 9.76
C THR A 38 -9.11 12.39 8.70
N PRO A 39 -9.77 12.28 7.54
CA PRO A 39 -9.51 11.21 6.56
C PRO A 39 -8.12 11.30 5.91
N HIS A 40 -7.43 12.42 6.07
CA HIS A 40 -6.07 12.68 5.59
C HIS A 40 -4.98 12.19 6.55
N ILE A 41 -5.32 11.84 7.79
CA ILE A 41 -4.37 11.37 8.81
C ILE A 41 -4.14 9.88 8.65
N LEU A 42 -2.86 9.49 8.61
CA LEU A 42 -2.42 8.11 8.42
C LEU A 42 -1.82 7.59 9.72
N ASP A 43 -2.41 6.52 10.26
CA ASP A 43 -1.94 5.83 11.44
C ASP A 43 -1.06 4.63 11.04
N TYR A 44 0.24 4.89 10.95
CA TYR A 44 1.21 3.86 10.62
C TYR A 44 1.42 2.82 11.72
N THR A 45 0.79 2.96 12.90
CA THR A 45 0.76 1.88 13.89
C THR A 45 -0.16 0.72 13.47
N LEU A 46 -1.08 0.98 12.53
CA LEU A 46 -1.98 -0.02 11.94
C LEU A 46 -1.40 -0.75 10.73
N TYR A 47 -0.19 -0.37 10.29
CA TYR A 47 0.47 -1.05 9.21
C TYR A 47 0.74 -2.53 9.58
N PRO A 48 0.41 -3.49 8.71
CA PRO A 48 0.36 -4.90 9.07
C PRO A 48 1.73 -5.44 9.49
N GLY A 49 1.74 -6.28 10.51
CA GLY A 49 2.92 -6.99 10.97
C GLY A 49 3.50 -7.92 9.90
N GLU A 50 4.74 -8.38 10.08
CA GLU A 50 5.36 -9.34 9.15
C GLU A 50 4.55 -10.64 9.00
N GLU A 51 3.99 -11.15 10.09
CA GLU A 51 3.16 -12.37 10.06
C GLU A 51 1.91 -12.20 9.18
N GLU A 52 1.21 -11.07 9.30
CA GLU A 52 0.01 -10.80 8.51
C GLU A 52 0.33 -10.60 7.03
N ARG A 53 1.38 -9.85 6.72
CA ARG A 53 1.86 -9.68 5.33
C ARG A 53 2.29 -11.01 4.73
N GLY A 54 2.97 -11.86 5.50
CA GLY A 54 3.36 -13.21 5.12
C GLY A 54 2.15 -14.10 4.79
N ARG A 55 1.12 -14.09 5.65
CA ARG A 55 -0.14 -14.83 5.38
C ARG A 55 -0.85 -14.33 4.13
N PHE A 56 -0.92 -13.01 3.92
CA PHE A 56 -1.51 -12.43 2.71
C PHE A 56 -0.78 -12.93 1.46
N ILE A 57 0.55 -12.83 1.45
CA ILE A 57 1.40 -13.25 0.32
C ILE A 57 1.29 -14.77 0.08
N HIS A 58 1.29 -15.58 1.14
CA HIS A 58 1.07 -17.02 1.02
C HIS A 58 -0.25 -17.33 0.31
N ASN A 59 -1.35 -16.70 0.74
CA ASN A 59 -2.67 -16.90 0.14
C ASN A 59 -2.72 -16.41 -1.32
N TYR A 60 -2.09 -15.28 -1.61
CA TYR A 60 -1.98 -14.77 -2.98
C TYR A 60 -1.24 -15.75 -3.90
N LEU A 61 -0.06 -16.21 -3.49
CA LEU A 61 0.75 -17.16 -4.29
C LEU A 61 0.08 -18.53 -4.41
N SER A 62 -0.68 -18.95 -3.39
CA SER A 62 -1.39 -20.22 -3.42
C SER A 62 -2.74 -20.18 -4.15
N SER A 63 -3.16 -19.00 -4.61
CA SER A 63 -4.48 -18.80 -5.24
C SER A 63 -4.64 -19.52 -6.58
N SER A 64 -3.54 -19.88 -7.24
CA SER A 64 -3.55 -20.66 -8.49
C SER A 64 -3.67 -22.18 -8.26
N GLY A 65 -3.73 -22.65 -7.01
CA GLY A 65 -3.93 -24.05 -6.65
C GLY A 65 -2.65 -24.82 -6.27
N ASP A 66 -1.47 -24.22 -6.41
CA ASP A 66 -0.19 -24.77 -5.96
C ASP A 66 0.18 -24.20 -4.59
N GLU A 67 0.87 -24.98 -3.75
CA GLU A 67 1.37 -24.48 -2.47
C GLU A 67 2.54 -23.50 -2.67
N ALA A 68 2.48 -22.33 -2.03
CA ALA A 68 3.51 -21.31 -2.14
C ALA A 68 4.82 -21.78 -1.50
N ARG A 69 5.94 -21.63 -2.22
CA ARG A 69 7.27 -21.93 -1.65
C ARG A 69 7.68 -20.82 -0.69
N GLU A 70 8.25 -21.22 0.45
CA GLU A 70 8.80 -20.30 1.45
C GLU A 70 9.78 -19.26 0.88
N GLU A 71 10.58 -19.65 -0.12
CA GLU A 71 11.51 -18.75 -0.81
C GLU A 71 10.79 -17.65 -1.60
N ASP A 72 9.70 -18.00 -2.29
CA ASP A 72 8.91 -17.07 -3.09
C ASP A 72 8.14 -16.10 -2.18
N ILE A 73 7.62 -16.59 -1.04
CA ILE A 73 6.96 -15.77 -0.03
C ILE A 73 7.94 -14.73 0.52
N LYS A 74 9.14 -15.16 0.93
CA LYS A 74 10.18 -14.25 1.47
C LYS A 74 10.64 -13.22 0.44
N GLN A 75 10.82 -13.66 -0.81
CA GLN A 75 11.21 -12.76 -1.89
C GLN A 75 10.15 -11.70 -2.16
N LEU A 76 8.88 -12.11 -2.33
CA LEU A 76 7.79 -11.18 -2.61
C LEU A 76 7.53 -10.24 -1.42
N LEU A 77 7.69 -10.72 -0.19
CA LEU A 77 7.58 -9.89 1.01
C LEU A 77 8.66 -8.80 1.03
N ASN A 78 9.92 -9.15 0.75
CA ASN A 78 11.02 -8.18 0.65
C ASN A 78 10.80 -7.17 -0.49
N ASP A 79 10.32 -7.65 -1.64
CA ASP A 79 10.03 -6.77 -2.78
C ASP A 79 8.88 -5.81 -2.47
N ALA A 80 7.78 -6.30 -1.89
CA ALA A 80 6.66 -5.48 -1.45
C ALA A 80 7.13 -4.40 -0.45
N GLU A 81 7.98 -4.76 0.51
CA GLU A 81 8.56 -3.78 1.44
C GLU A 81 9.30 -2.66 0.71
N LYS A 82 10.16 -2.98 -0.27
CA LYS A 82 10.86 -1.95 -1.05
C LYS A 82 9.90 -1.10 -1.88
N TYR A 83 8.84 -1.70 -2.43
CA TYR A 83 7.84 -0.95 -3.19
C TYR A 83 6.96 -0.03 -2.33
N THR A 84 6.92 -0.18 -1.00
CA THR A 84 6.29 0.83 -0.12
C THR A 84 6.91 2.22 -0.32
N LEU A 85 8.22 2.28 -0.61
CA LEU A 85 8.91 3.53 -0.93
C LEU A 85 8.33 4.18 -2.19
N ALA A 86 8.09 3.39 -3.23
CA ALA A 86 7.49 3.86 -4.46
C ALA A 86 6.04 4.30 -4.26
N SER A 87 5.24 3.55 -3.48
CA SER A 87 3.87 3.94 -3.13
C SER A 87 3.83 5.27 -2.38
N HIS A 88 4.69 5.46 -1.38
CA HIS A 88 4.78 6.72 -0.63
C HIS A 88 5.17 7.91 -1.51
N LEU A 89 6.13 7.74 -2.43
CA LEU A 89 6.48 8.79 -3.38
C LEU A 89 5.32 9.12 -4.33
N PHE A 90 4.73 8.09 -4.94
CA PHE A 90 3.65 8.24 -5.92
C PHE A 90 2.46 8.98 -5.32
N TRP A 91 1.94 8.47 -4.21
CA TRP A 91 0.76 9.06 -3.56
C TRP A 91 1.07 10.37 -2.83
N GLY A 92 2.31 10.57 -2.39
CA GLY A 92 2.77 11.87 -1.90
C GLY A 92 2.71 12.95 -2.99
N LEU A 93 3.17 12.63 -4.21
CA LEU A 93 3.08 13.53 -5.37
C LEU A 93 1.63 13.72 -5.82
N TRP A 94 0.85 12.64 -5.87
CA TRP A 94 -0.58 12.70 -6.18
C TRP A 94 -1.31 13.64 -5.25
N GLY A 95 -1.02 13.60 -3.94
CA GLY A 95 -1.64 14.51 -2.97
C GLY A 95 -1.30 15.97 -3.26
N ILE A 96 -0.04 16.29 -3.58
CA ILE A 96 0.36 17.66 -3.94
C ILE A 96 -0.46 18.15 -5.12
N ILE A 97 -0.51 17.35 -6.20
CA ILE A 97 -1.24 17.71 -7.43
C ILE A 97 -2.74 17.85 -7.13
N SER A 98 -3.29 16.90 -6.39
CA SER A 98 -4.71 16.86 -5.99
C SER A 98 -5.14 18.08 -5.21
N GLY A 99 -4.27 18.62 -4.33
CA GLY A 99 -4.54 19.86 -3.60
C GLY A 99 -4.73 21.09 -4.49
N TYR A 100 -4.25 21.06 -5.75
CA TYR A 100 -4.47 22.14 -6.72
C TYR A 100 -5.67 21.90 -7.65
N VAL A 101 -6.03 20.65 -7.90
CA VAL A 101 -7.01 20.29 -8.95
C VAL A 101 -8.37 19.84 -8.41
N ASN A 102 -8.43 19.38 -7.16
CA ASN A 102 -9.65 18.86 -6.56
C ASN A 102 -10.30 19.90 -5.63
N GLN A 103 -11.63 19.83 -5.50
CA GLN A 103 -12.43 20.67 -4.61
C GLN A 103 -12.97 19.91 -3.39
N ILE A 104 -12.50 18.68 -3.17
CA ILE A 104 -12.93 17.83 -2.08
C ILE A 104 -12.35 18.37 -0.77
N GLU A 105 -13.15 18.37 0.29
CA GLU A 105 -12.72 18.72 1.65
C GLU A 105 -11.80 17.62 2.21
N PHE A 106 -10.51 17.74 1.88
CA PHE A 106 -9.45 16.82 2.29
C PHE A 106 -8.13 17.60 2.40
N ASP A 107 -7.38 17.44 3.49
CA ASP A 107 -6.08 18.09 3.63
C ASP A 107 -5.00 17.33 2.85
N TYR A 108 -4.95 17.63 1.56
CA TYR A 108 -3.98 17.05 0.63
C TYR A 108 -2.53 17.36 0.99
N ALA A 109 -2.26 18.53 1.58
CA ALA A 109 -0.90 18.94 1.95
C ALA A 109 -0.38 18.10 3.11
N GLU A 110 -1.19 17.90 4.15
CA GLU A 110 -0.85 17.07 5.30
C GLU A 110 -0.75 15.59 4.92
N TYR A 111 -1.66 15.08 4.08
CA TYR A 111 -1.55 13.73 3.51
C TYR A 111 -0.22 13.51 2.79
N SER A 112 0.13 14.41 1.86
CA SER A 112 1.39 14.35 1.13
C SER A 112 2.60 14.38 2.05
N ARG A 113 2.60 15.28 3.03
CA ARG A 113 3.69 15.42 4.00
C ARG A 113 3.93 14.10 4.77
N GLN A 114 2.86 13.43 5.20
CA GLN A 114 2.95 12.14 5.90
C GLN A 114 3.52 11.04 5.00
N ARG A 115 3.06 10.91 3.74
CA ARG A 115 3.59 9.92 2.79
C ARG A 115 5.10 10.15 2.54
N PHE A 116 5.53 11.39 2.30
CA PHE A 116 6.96 11.69 2.14
C PHE A 116 7.77 11.44 3.41
N ARG A 117 7.22 11.76 4.59
CA ARG A 117 7.90 11.46 5.86
C ARG A 117 8.14 9.96 6.02
N GLN A 118 7.17 9.12 5.66
CA GLN A 118 7.36 7.67 5.71
C GLN A 118 8.38 7.17 4.69
N TYR A 119 8.38 7.70 3.47
CA TYR A 119 9.43 7.41 2.50
C TYR A 119 10.82 7.63 3.11
N TRP A 120 11.06 8.81 3.69
CA TRP A 120 12.37 9.14 4.27
C TRP A 120 12.70 8.31 5.52
N LEU A 121 11.69 7.93 6.32
CA LEU A 121 11.87 7.06 7.49
C LEU A 121 12.29 5.64 7.08
N ARG A 122 11.62 5.07 6.08
CA ARG A 122 11.78 3.68 5.65
C ARG A 122 12.95 3.48 4.70
N LYS A 123 13.26 4.47 3.86
CA LYS A 123 14.34 4.43 2.86
C LYS A 123 15.67 3.89 3.40
N PRO A 124 16.24 4.40 4.52
CA PRO A 124 17.50 3.88 5.01
C PRO A 124 17.37 2.41 5.39
N GLN A 125 16.29 1.99 6.05
CA GLN A 125 16.09 0.59 6.50
C GLN A 125 15.98 -0.41 5.34
N LEU A 126 15.41 0.02 4.21
CA LEU A 126 15.08 -0.85 3.08
C LEU A 126 16.12 -0.81 1.95
N LEU A 127 16.91 0.27 1.85
CA LEU A 127 17.92 0.44 0.80
C LEU A 127 19.35 0.52 1.35
N SER A 128 19.57 0.53 2.67
CA SER A 128 20.92 0.31 3.20
C SER A 128 21.30 -1.15 3.00
N SER A 129 22.27 -1.38 2.10
CA SER A 129 23.00 -2.64 2.01
C SER A 129 24.11 -2.69 3.06
#